data_AF-A0A256H6U4-F1
#
_entry.id   AF-A0A256H6U4-F1
#
_cell.length_a   1.000
_cell.length_b   1.000
_cell.length_c   1.000
_cell.angle_alpha   90.00
_cell.angle_beta   90.00
_cell.angle_gamma   90.00
#
_symmetry.space_group_name_H-M   'P 1'
#
loop_
_entity.id
_entity.type
_entity.pdbx_description
1 polymer ?
#
loop_
_entity_poly.entity_id
_entity_poly.type
_entity_poly.pdbx_seq_one_letter_code
_entity_poly.pdbx_strand_id
1 'polypeptide(L)'
;MRGRRRAGGSRRSSVERAAASHDGERRREREETLAIVARDGVVRRAAVDDAVANASLVVTTAETRTEFAAGKLDGAREAAAPVADLAPVSGRLDDFDARLADVDRRADDLGDAVQEVLDMKGDGDLYEIARRVKRVTTAATEVQRAADDLQFEIDSFEGWLADSDRRVEELDADVDALAASVDELDAAVESLAADGEAAGSERGAAARWAAATVRHRVASLLIADVRAELAALRTWAEREGDAPPSGIGPRLDEVRARHETAGERVAARAEPEWTARFGDRLAALDEALDSMEPPVPWAEVEALVEEYRPAIDG
;
A
#
# COMPACT_ATOMS: atom_id res chain seq x y z
N MET A 1 -19.13 -40.00 -45.62
CA MET A 1 -18.57 -38.79 -44.99
C MET A 1 -19.57 -37.63 -45.06
N ARG A 2 -20.49 -37.55 -44.10
CA ARG A 2 -21.25 -36.34 -43.77
C ARG A 2 -21.12 -36.18 -42.26
N GLY A 3 -20.38 -35.19 -41.81
CA GLY A 3 -20.12 -34.99 -40.40
C GLY A 3 -19.14 -33.85 -40.21
N ARG A 4 -19.39 -33.03 -39.18
CA ARG A 4 -18.64 -31.83 -38.77
C ARG A 4 -19.02 -30.53 -39.51
N ARG A 5 -20.15 -29.94 -39.10
CA ARG A 5 -20.40 -28.47 -39.00
C ARG A 5 -21.83 -28.24 -38.48
N ARG A 6 -22.12 -28.64 -37.23
CA ARG A 6 -23.38 -28.25 -36.54
C ARG A 6 -23.22 -27.89 -35.06
N ALA A 7 -22.08 -28.13 -34.43
CA ALA A 7 -21.85 -27.73 -33.04
C ALA A 7 -21.57 -26.22 -32.87
N GLY A 8 -20.95 -25.56 -33.85
CA GLY A 8 -20.59 -24.13 -33.74
C GLY A 8 -21.75 -23.14 -33.92
N GLY A 9 -22.75 -23.47 -34.74
CA GLY A 9 -23.89 -22.59 -35.02
C GLY A 9 -24.94 -22.56 -33.90
N SER A 10 -25.17 -23.70 -33.23
CA SER A 10 -26.10 -23.77 -32.09
C SER A 10 -25.55 -23.04 -30.85
N ARG A 11 -24.22 -23.07 -30.66
CA ARG A 11 -23.50 -22.36 -29.59
C ARG A 11 -23.65 -20.83 -29.71
N ARG A 12 -23.44 -20.28 -30.91
CA ARG A 12 -23.61 -18.83 -31.17
C ARG A 12 -25.03 -18.33 -30.89
N SER A 13 -26.07 -19.08 -31.29
CA SER A 13 -27.46 -18.59 -31.18
C SER A 13 -28.02 -18.51 -29.75
N SER A 14 -27.52 -19.32 -28.81
CA SER A 14 -27.99 -19.30 -27.42
C SER A 14 -27.30 -18.23 -26.58
N VAL A 15 -26.01 -17.98 -26.85
CA VAL A 15 -25.27 -16.84 -26.27
C VAL A 15 -25.80 -15.52 -26.83
N GLU A 16 -26.09 -15.44 -28.13
CA GLU A 16 -26.68 -14.25 -28.78
C GLU A 16 -28.06 -13.90 -28.23
N ARG A 17 -28.88 -14.88 -27.82
CA ARG A 17 -30.20 -14.61 -27.20
C ARG A 17 -30.11 -14.11 -25.76
N ALA A 18 -29.16 -14.59 -24.98
CA ALA A 18 -28.93 -14.11 -23.60
C ALA A 18 -28.22 -12.74 -23.58
N ALA A 19 -27.42 -12.42 -24.61
CA ALA A 19 -26.67 -11.18 -24.70
C ALA A 19 -27.46 -9.98 -25.26
N ALA A 20 -28.66 -10.19 -25.79
CA ALA A 20 -29.44 -9.17 -26.49
C ALA A 20 -30.15 -8.15 -25.57
N SER A 21 -30.13 -8.35 -24.24
CA SER A 21 -30.85 -7.51 -23.27
C SER A 21 -30.02 -6.37 -22.64
N HIS A 22 -28.70 -6.36 -22.82
CA HIS A 22 -27.81 -5.36 -22.21
C HIS A 22 -27.06 -4.56 -23.26
N ASP A 23 -27.35 -3.27 -23.40
CA ASP A 23 -26.71 -2.37 -24.37
C ASP A 23 -25.63 -1.53 -23.66
N GLY A 24 -24.35 -1.89 -23.82
CA GLY A 24 -23.23 -1.14 -23.22
C GLY A 24 -21.87 -1.85 -23.16
N GLU A 25 -21.83 -3.17 -22.88
CA GLU A 25 -20.56 -3.91 -22.76
C GLU A 25 -20.01 -4.42 -24.10
N ARG A 26 -18.68 -4.57 -24.19
CA ARG A 26 -18.04 -5.15 -25.38
C ARG A 26 -18.42 -6.62 -25.49
N ARG A 27 -18.88 -7.07 -26.66
CA ARG A 27 -19.34 -8.45 -26.94
C ARG A 27 -18.49 -9.56 -26.31
N ARG A 28 -17.16 -9.40 -26.35
CA ARG A 28 -16.20 -10.37 -25.80
C ARG A 28 -16.33 -10.55 -24.28
N GLU A 29 -16.51 -9.46 -23.55
CA GLU A 29 -16.63 -9.47 -22.09
C GLU A 29 -17.92 -10.18 -21.63
N ARG A 30 -19.00 -10.01 -22.39
CA ARG A 30 -20.24 -10.75 -22.19
C ARG A 30 -20.10 -12.23 -22.48
N GLU A 31 -19.40 -12.60 -23.56
CA GLU A 31 -19.12 -14.00 -23.90
C GLU A 31 -18.26 -14.67 -22.81
N GLU A 32 -17.25 -13.98 -22.29
CA GLU A 32 -16.41 -14.45 -21.18
C GLU A 32 -17.21 -14.62 -19.88
N THR A 33 -18.13 -13.70 -19.58
CA THR A 33 -18.99 -13.78 -18.39
C THR A 33 -19.98 -14.94 -18.51
N LEU A 34 -20.69 -15.08 -19.64
CA LEU A 34 -21.62 -16.19 -19.85
C LEU A 34 -20.94 -17.56 -19.90
N ALA A 35 -19.63 -17.62 -20.19
CA ALA A 35 -18.88 -18.87 -20.16
C ALA A 35 -18.85 -19.50 -18.75
N ILE A 36 -18.98 -18.71 -17.70
CA ILE A 36 -19.01 -19.17 -16.29
C ILE A 36 -20.19 -20.11 -16.04
N VAL A 37 -21.35 -19.83 -16.64
CA VAL A 37 -22.58 -20.63 -16.51
C VAL A 37 -22.87 -21.45 -17.77
N ALA A 38 -21.82 -21.77 -18.53
CA ALA A 38 -21.91 -22.56 -19.75
C ALA A 38 -21.22 -23.91 -19.60
N ARG A 39 -21.80 -24.93 -20.23
CA ARG A 39 -21.18 -26.26 -20.38
C ARG A 39 -21.14 -26.62 -21.85
N ASP A 40 -19.98 -27.03 -22.36
CA ASP A 40 -19.77 -27.30 -23.80
C ASP A 40 -20.14 -26.11 -24.73
N GLY A 41 -20.00 -24.88 -24.22
CA GLY A 41 -20.32 -23.63 -24.93
C GLY A 41 -21.82 -23.33 -25.04
N VAL A 42 -22.64 -23.92 -24.17
CA VAL A 42 -24.08 -23.63 -24.07
C VAL A 42 -24.40 -23.22 -22.64
N VAL A 43 -24.97 -22.03 -22.49
CA VAL A 43 -25.47 -21.48 -21.23
C VAL A 43 -26.66 -22.30 -20.75
N ARG A 44 -26.59 -22.86 -19.54
CA ARG A 44 -27.64 -23.72 -18.98
C ARG A 44 -27.74 -23.52 -17.47
N ARG A 45 -28.95 -23.60 -16.94
CA ARG A 45 -29.19 -23.47 -15.49
C ARG A 45 -28.44 -24.52 -14.67
N ALA A 46 -28.31 -25.74 -15.16
CA ALA A 46 -27.52 -26.79 -14.51
C ALA A 46 -26.01 -26.47 -14.38
N ALA A 47 -25.46 -25.56 -15.20
CA ALA A 47 -24.07 -25.11 -15.07
C ALA A 47 -23.91 -23.99 -14.03
N VAL A 48 -25.02 -23.39 -13.56
CA VAL A 48 -24.99 -22.45 -12.43
C VAL A 48 -24.59 -23.19 -11.16
N ASP A 49 -25.11 -24.39 -10.94
CA ASP A 49 -24.76 -25.23 -9.79
C ASP A 49 -23.24 -25.45 -9.69
N ASP A 50 -22.61 -25.83 -10.81
CA ASP A 50 -21.17 -26.02 -10.90
C ASP A 50 -20.41 -24.71 -10.64
N ALA A 51 -20.89 -23.59 -11.20
CA ALA A 51 -20.28 -22.28 -11.03
C ALA A 51 -20.36 -21.75 -9.59
N VAL A 52 -21.50 -21.94 -8.94
CA VAL A 52 -21.71 -21.55 -7.54
C VAL A 52 -20.90 -22.44 -6.61
N ALA A 53 -20.86 -23.76 -6.84
CA ALA A 53 -20.01 -24.66 -6.08
C ALA A 53 -18.53 -24.27 -6.17
N ASN A 54 -18.06 -23.88 -7.37
CA ASN A 54 -16.72 -23.35 -7.54
C ASN A 54 -16.52 -22.03 -6.79
N ALA A 55 -17.48 -21.09 -6.85
CA ALA A 55 -17.40 -19.83 -6.13
C ALA A 55 -17.31 -20.05 -4.61
N SER A 56 -18.15 -20.91 -4.05
CA SER A 56 -18.11 -21.30 -2.64
C SER A 56 -16.76 -21.89 -2.25
N LEU A 57 -16.17 -22.76 -3.08
CA LEU A 57 -14.85 -23.34 -2.81
C LEU A 57 -13.74 -22.28 -2.75
N VAL A 58 -13.75 -21.32 -3.69
CA VAL A 58 -12.78 -20.23 -3.71
C VAL A 58 -12.96 -19.32 -2.49
N VAL A 59 -14.21 -19.02 -2.10
CA VAL A 59 -14.51 -18.25 -0.89
C VAL A 59 -14.03 -18.97 0.37
N THR A 60 -14.35 -20.25 0.54
CA THR A 60 -13.84 -21.04 1.68
C THR A 60 -12.31 -21.06 1.73
N THR A 61 -11.65 -21.08 0.58
CA THR A 61 -10.19 -21.00 0.51
C THR A 61 -9.70 -19.64 1.00
N ALA A 62 -10.33 -18.54 0.60
CA ALA A 62 -10.01 -17.20 1.06
C ALA A 62 -10.21 -17.03 2.57
N GLU A 63 -11.33 -17.56 3.11
CA GLU A 63 -11.63 -17.59 4.55
C GLU A 63 -10.54 -18.37 5.31
N THR A 64 -10.20 -19.59 4.87
CA THR A 64 -9.16 -20.40 5.51
C THR A 64 -7.78 -19.70 5.49
N ARG A 65 -7.43 -19.01 4.41
CA ARG A 65 -6.17 -18.25 4.33
C ARG A 65 -6.15 -17.06 5.26
N THR A 66 -7.30 -16.42 5.43
CA THR A 66 -7.49 -15.32 6.38
C THR A 66 -7.34 -15.82 7.82
N GLU A 67 -7.96 -16.96 8.17
CA GLU A 67 -7.77 -17.61 9.48
C GLU A 67 -6.29 -17.98 9.74
N PHE A 68 -5.56 -18.44 8.71
CA PHE A 68 -4.12 -18.70 8.84
C PHE A 68 -3.31 -17.43 9.10
N ALA A 69 -3.65 -16.31 8.44
CA ALA A 69 -3.03 -15.02 8.72
C ALA A 69 -3.26 -14.59 10.17
N ALA A 70 -4.48 -14.73 10.69
CA ALA A 70 -4.80 -14.46 12.08
C ALA A 70 -3.97 -15.32 13.05
N GLY A 71 -3.89 -16.63 12.80
CA GLY A 71 -3.08 -17.54 13.63
C GLY A 71 -1.59 -17.20 13.62
N LYS A 72 -1.05 -16.72 12.49
CA LYS A 72 0.33 -16.23 12.43
C LYS A 72 0.53 -14.94 13.23
N LEU A 73 -0.41 -14.00 13.14
CA LEU A 73 -0.32 -12.76 13.91
C LEU A 73 -0.33 -13.04 15.41
N ASP A 74 -1.12 -14.02 15.87
CA ASP A 74 -1.08 -14.48 17.26
C ASP A 74 0.30 -15.06 17.65
N GLY A 75 0.92 -15.84 16.79
CA GLY A 75 2.29 -16.33 16.98
C GLY A 75 3.31 -15.19 17.08
N ALA A 76 3.24 -14.22 16.18
CA ALA A 76 4.11 -13.06 16.18
C ALA A 76 3.95 -12.19 17.43
N ARG A 77 2.73 -12.03 17.95
CA ARG A 77 2.46 -11.37 19.23
C ARG A 77 3.08 -12.10 20.40
N GLU A 78 2.99 -13.43 20.43
CA GLU A 78 3.62 -14.25 21.46
C GLU A 78 5.14 -14.07 21.43
N ALA A 79 5.75 -14.11 20.24
CA ALA A 79 7.17 -13.88 20.05
C ALA A 79 7.60 -12.45 20.46
N ALA A 80 6.78 -11.44 20.12
CA ALA A 80 7.05 -10.04 20.43
C ALA A 80 6.79 -9.67 21.90
N ALA A 81 6.09 -10.49 22.68
CA ALA A 81 5.63 -10.15 24.03
C ALA A 81 6.69 -9.53 24.97
N PRO A 82 7.98 -9.96 24.97
CA PRO A 82 9.02 -9.36 25.82
C PRO A 82 9.39 -7.91 25.47
N VAL A 83 9.04 -7.46 24.25
CA VAL A 83 9.44 -6.20 23.64
C VAL A 83 8.29 -5.46 22.96
N ALA A 84 7.06 -5.90 23.21
CA ALA A 84 5.85 -5.34 22.61
C ALA A 84 5.61 -3.87 23.00
N ASP A 85 6.29 -3.36 24.02
CA ASP A 85 6.26 -1.96 24.43
C ASP A 85 7.20 -1.05 23.62
N LEU A 86 8.09 -1.62 22.82
CA LEU A 86 8.99 -0.84 21.96
C LEU A 86 8.23 -0.36 20.72
N ALA A 87 8.28 0.95 20.45
CA ALA A 87 7.50 1.57 19.37
C ALA A 87 7.64 0.90 17.97
N PRO A 88 8.84 0.48 17.51
CA PRO A 88 8.97 -0.22 16.23
C PRO A 88 8.27 -1.60 16.21
N VAL A 89 8.11 -2.24 17.38
CA VAL A 89 7.42 -3.52 17.53
C VAL A 89 5.91 -3.29 17.57
N SER A 90 5.45 -2.40 18.46
CA SER A 90 4.02 -2.12 18.63
C SER A 90 3.41 -1.56 17.33
N GLY A 91 4.10 -0.62 16.67
CA GLY A 91 3.60 -0.03 15.42
C GLY A 91 3.42 -1.05 14.29
N ARG A 92 4.31 -2.03 14.17
CA ARG A 92 4.16 -3.13 13.19
C ARG A 92 3.01 -4.07 13.55
N LEU A 93 2.84 -4.39 14.83
CA LEU A 93 1.70 -5.20 15.28
C LEU A 93 0.37 -4.50 15.02
N ASP A 94 0.28 -3.20 15.29
CA ASP A 94 -0.91 -2.37 15.04
C ASP A 94 -1.24 -2.30 13.53
N ASP A 95 -0.24 -2.17 12.65
CA ASP A 95 -0.43 -2.23 11.19
C ASP A 95 -0.97 -3.60 10.74
N PHE A 96 -0.35 -4.69 11.21
CA PHE A 96 -0.83 -6.03 10.90
C PHE A 96 -2.26 -6.26 11.39
N ASP A 97 -2.62 -5.71 12.54
CA ASP A 97 -3.98 -5.76 13.06
C ASP A 97 -4.99 -5.03 12.20
N ALA A 98 -4.67 -3.79 11.81
CA ALA A 98 -5.53 -3.01 10.93
C ALA A 98 -5.75 -3.71 9.58
N ARG A 99 -4.69 -4.31 9.02
CA ARG A 99 -4.74 -5.03 7.75
C ARG A 99 -5.46 -6.36 7.86
N LEU A 100 -5.25 -7.12 8.93
CA LEU A 100 -6.01 -8.34 9.18
C LEU A 100 -7.50 -8.04 9.33
N ALA A 101 -7.86 -7.03 10.13
CA ALA A 101 -9.25 -6.63 10.29
C ALA A 101 -9.91 -6.18 8.97
N ASP A 102 -9.14 -5.63 8.04
CA ASP A 102 -9.60 -5.31 6.70
C ASP A 102 -9.77 -6.56 5.80
N VAL A 103 -8.85 -7.53 5.88
CA VAL A 103 -8.97 -8.82 5.17
C VAL A 103 -10.15 -9.63 5.71
N ASP A 104 -10.31 -9.73 7.03
CA ASP A 104 -11.41 -10.41 7.73
C ASP A 104 -12.76 -9.88 7.26
N ARG A 105 -12.95 -8.55 7.30
CA ARG A 105 -14.19 -7.91 6.86
C ARG A 105 -14.50 -8.23 5.40
N ARG A 106 -13.49 -8.18 4.53
CA ARG A 106 -13.65 -8.53 3.11
C ARG A 106 -13.97 -10.01 2.93
N ALA A 107 -13.44 -10.89 3.77
CA ALA A 107 -13.76 -12.32 3.77
C ALA A 107 -15.22 -12.56 4.19
N ASP A 108 -15.69 -11.92 5.25
CA ASP A 108 -17.09 -11.98 5.72
C ASP A 108 -18.07 -11.53 4.61
N ASP A 109 -17.77 -10.42 3.93
CA ASP A 109 -18.57 -9.90 2.82
C ASP A 109 -18.71 -10.91 1.65
N LEU A 110 -17.77 -11.85 1.49
CA LEU A 110 -17.85 -12.90 0.46
C LEU A 110 -18.93 -13.93 0.78
N GLY A 111 -19.13 -14.27 2.06
CA GLY A 111 -20.16 -15.19 2.51
C GLY A 111 -21.55 -14.68 2.13
N ASP A 112 -21.82 -13.42 2.44
CA ASP A 112 -23.05 -12.72 2.05
C ASP A 112 -23.22 -12.68 0.52
N ALA A 113 -22.14 -12.39 -0.21
CA ALA A 113 -22.18 -12.33 -1.67
C ALA A 113 -22.42 -13.70 -2.32
N VAL A 114 -21.95 -14.81 -1.73
CA VAL A 114 -22.30 -16.18 -2.17
C VAL A 114 -23.76 -16.48 -1.89
N GLN A 115 -24.27 -16.09 -0.71
CA GLN A 115 -25.67 -16.31 -0.34
C GLN A 115 -26.64 -15.61 -1.30
N GLU A 116 -26.34 -14.37 -1.69
CA GLU A 116 -27.12 -13.65 -2.71
C GLU A 116 -27.18 -14.41 -4.04
N VAL A 117 -26.05 -15.00 -4.48
CA VAL A 117 -26.01 -15.80 -5.71
C VAL A 117 -26.86 -17.07 -5.58
N LEU A 118 -26.82 -17.72 -4.42
CA LEU A 118 -27.63 -18.90 -4.13
C LEU A 118 -29.13 -18.58 -4.18
N ASP A 119 -29.55 -17.43 -3.65
CA ASP A 119 -30.94 -17.00 -3.66
C ASP A 119 -31.44 -16.73 -5.10
N MET A 120 -30.58 -16.17 -5.96
CA MET A 120 -30.90 -15.92 -7.38
C MET A 120 -30.90 -17.18 -8.25
N LYS A 121 -30.32 -18.29 -7.77
CA LYS A 121 -30.03 -19.49 -8.58
C LYS A 121 -31.27 -20.09 -9.25
N GLY A 122 -32.43 -20.06 -8.58
CA GLY A 122 -33.66 -20.73 -9.01
C GLY A 122 -34.34 -20.08 -10.22
N ASP A 123 -34.45 -18.76 -10.22
CA ASP A 123 -35.29 -18.00 -11.16
C ASP A 123 -34.61 -16.74 -11.73
N GLY A 124 -33.48 -16.30 -11.18
CA GLY A 124 -32.71 -15.14 -11.65
C GLY A 124 -32.21 -15.22 -13.10
N ASP A 125 -31.79 -14.09 -13.64
CA ASP A 125 -31.19 -14.00 -14.97
C ASP A 125 -29.79 -14.65 -14.99
N LEU A 126 -29.52 -15.49 -16.01
CA LEU A 126 -28.28 -16.28 -16.09
C LEU A 126 -27.05 -15.40 -16.32
N TYR A 127 -27.18 -14.27 -17.03
CA TYR A 127 -26.07 -13.35 -17.22
C TYR A 127 -25.76 -12.62 -15.90
N GLU A 128 -26.77 -12.16 -15.17
CA GLU A 128 -26.58 -11.52 -13.86
C GLU A 128 -25.96 -12.47 -12.83
N ILE A 129 -26.44 -13.71 -12.76
CA ILE A 129 -25.85 -14.76 -11.92
C ILE A 129 -24.38 -14.95 -12.28
N ALA A 130 -24.06 -15.09 -13.56
CA ALA A 130 -22.68 -15.26 -14.02
C ALA A 130 -21.79 -14.06 -13.66
N ARG A 131 -22.31 -12.84 -13.79
CA ARG A 131 -21.62 -11.61 -13.39
C ARG A 131 -21.36 -11.55 -11.89
N ARG A 132 -22.33 -11.93 -11.05
CA ARG A 132 -22.16 -11.96 -9.58
C ARG A 132 -21.17 -13.05 -9.17
N VAL A 133 -21.27 -14.26 -9.74
CA VAL A 133 -20.27 -15.33 -9.55
C VAL A 133 -18.87 -14.84 -9.91
N LYS A 134 -18.69 -14.20 -11.08
CA LYS A 134 -17.39 -13.64 -11.48
C LYS A 134 -16.84 -12.68 -10.42
N ARG A 135 -17.66 -11.71 -9.98
CA ARG A 135 -17.26 -10.73 -8.96
C ARG A 135 -16.87 -11.39 -7.65
N VAL A 136 -17.66 -12.34 -7.16
CA VAL A 136 -17.35 -13.11 -5.94
C VAL A 136 -16.03 -13.84 -6.09
N THR A 137 -15.81 -14.56 -7.20
CA THR A 137 -14.54 -15.28 -7.40
C THR A 137 -13.33 -14.35 -7.50
N THR A 138 -13.47 -13.18 -8.14
CA THR A 138 -12.39 -12.18 -8.22
C THR A 138 -12.09 -11.61 -6.84
N ALA A 139 -13.11 -11.16 -6.10
CA ALA A 139 -12.95 -10.62 -4.75
C ALA A 139 -12.33 -11.66 -3.80
N ALA A 140 -12.79 -12.92 -3.86
CA ALA A 140 -12.21 -14.00 -3.07
C ALA A 140 -10.73 -14.25 -3.39
N THR A 141 -10.34 -14.15 -4.66
CA THR A 141 -8.93 -14.28 -5.04
C THR A 141 -8.10 -13.08 -4.55
N GLU A 142 -8.68 -11.88 -4.49
CA GLU A 142 -8.02 -10.68 -3.94
C GLU A 142 -7.85 -10.79 -2.41
N VAL A 143 -8.88 -11.24 -1.69
CA VAL A 143 -8.81 -11.54 -0.24
C VAL A 143 -7.75 -12.60 0.02
N GLN A 144 -7.74 -13.70 -0.74
CA GLN A 144 -6.73 -14.74 -0.63
C GLN A 144 -5.31 -14.16 -0.78
N ARG A 145 -5.06 -13.35 -1.81
CA ARG A 145 -3.73 -12.74 -2.02
C ARG A 145 -3.34 -11.84 -0.87
N ALA A 146 -4.25 -10.97 -0.42
CA ALA A 146 -3.99 -10.09 0.71
C ALA A 146 -3.66 -10.87 2.00
N ALA A 147 -4.36 -11.98 2.25
CA ALA A 147 -4.07 -12.86 3.38
C ALA A 147 -2.71 -13.58 3.24
N ASP A 148 -2.36 -14.06 2.05
CA ASP A 148 -1.07 -14.72 1.79
C ASP A 148 0.10 -13.72 1.89
N ASP A 149 -0.07 -12.49 1.39
CA ASP A 149 0.91 -11.40 1.49
C ASP A 149 1.12 -11.02 2.97
N LEU A 150 0.04 -10.84 3.74
CA LEU A 150 0.10 -10.57 5.18
C LEU A 150 0.82 -11.70 5.94
N GLN A 151 0.54 -12.96 5.63
CA GLN A 151 1.26 -14.10 6.23
C GLN A 151 2.76 -14.07 5.96
N PHE A 152 3.19 -13.67 4.77
CA PHE A 152 4.61 -13.57 4.41
C PHE A 152 5.30 -12.43 5.17
N GLU A 153 4.63 -11.30 5.30
CA GLU A 153 5.15 -10.16 6.06
C GLU A 153 5.25 -10.46 7.55
N ILE A 154 4.28 -11.18 8.12
CA ILE A 154 4.34 -11.64 9.51
C ILE A 154 5.53 -12.60 9.71
N ASP A 155 5.76 -13.57 8.81
CA ASP A 155 6.95 -14.45 8.90
C ASP A 155 8.26 -13.64 8.84
N SER A 156 8.31 -12.62 7.98
CA SER A 156 9.45 -11.73 7.86
C SER A 156 9.69 -10.96 9.16
N PHE A 157 8.61 -10.48 9.80
CA PHE A 157 8.66 -9.82 11.09
C PHE A 157 9.10 -10.75 12.22
N GLU A 158 8.62 -11.99 12.27
CA GLU A 158 9.11 -12.98 13.24
C GLU A 158 10.62 -13.25 13.06
N GLY A 159 11.09 -13.33 11.81
CA GLY A 159 12.52 -13.41 11.52
C GLY A 159 13.30 -12.19 12.02
N TRP A 160 12.72 -10.99 11.89
CA TRP A 160 13.29 -9.75 12.41
C TRP A 160 13.28 -9.69 13.95
N LEU A 161 12.24 -10.20 14.61
CA LEU A 161 12.17 -10.34 16.08
C LEU A 161 13.25 -11.28 16.61
N ALA A 162 13.63 -12.31 15.85
CA ALA A 162 14.57 -13.32 16.29
C ALA A 162 16.05 -12.99 16.04
N ASP A 163 16.36 -12.02 15.17
CA ASP A 163 17.71 -11.78 14.67
C ASP A 163 18.12 -10.32 14.86
N SER A 164 19.01 -10.05 15.82
CA SER A 164 19.50 -8.71 16.12
C SER A 164 20.37 -8.12 15.02
N ASP A 165 21.14 -8.93 14.29
CA ASP A 165 21.94 -8.46 13.15
C ASP A 165 21.02 -7.95 12.05
N ARG A 166 19.93 -8.69 11.76
CA ARG A 166 18.92 -8.25 10.79
C ARG A 166 18.28 -6.91 11.17
N ARG A 167 17.94 -6.70 12.45
CA ARG A 167 17.40 -5.41 12.92
C ARG A 167 18.36 -4.26 12.66
N VAL A 168 19.65 -4.50 12.93
CA VAL A 168 20.70 -3.50 12.74
C VAL A 168 20.95 -3.24 11.25
N GLU A 169 20.95 -4.26 10.40
CA GLU A 169 21.10 -4.12 8.95
C GLU A 169 19.96 -3.33 8.31
N GLU A 170 18.71 -3.58 8.71
CA GLU A 170 17.55 -2.81 8.23
C GLU A 170 17.66 -1.33 8.62
N LEU A 171 17.99 -1.04 9.89
CA LEU A 171 18.21 0.34 10.34
C LEU A 171 19.40 1.02 9.62
N ASP A 172 20.45 0.26 9.30
CA ASP A 172 21.60 0.78 8.55
C ASP A 172 21.21 1.17 7.12
N ALA A 173 20.38 0.34 6.47
CA ALA A 173 19.83 0.63 5.15
C ALA A 173 18.93 1.87 5.16
N ASP A 174 18.14 2.07 6.21
CA ASP A 174 17.32 3.28 6.37
C ASP A 174 18.16 4.54 6.53
N VAL A 175 19.28 4.46 7.28
CA VAL A 175 20.24 5.57 7.38
C VAL A 175 20.90 5.88 6.03
N ASP A 176 21.20 4.86 5.22
CA ASP A 176 21.73 5.06 3.87
C ASP A 176 20.71 5.69 2.91
N ALA A 177 19.46 5.23 2.95
CA ALA A 177 18.38 5.83 2.18
C ALA A 177 18.15 7.30 2.58
N LEU A 178 18.19 7.59 3.87
CA LEU A 178 18.08 8.95 4.40
C LEU A 178 19.26 9.83 4.00
N ALA A 179 20.50 9.30 4.06
CA ALA A 179 21.68 10.00 3.58
C ALA A 179 21.56 10.38 2.10
N ALA A 180 21.11 9.44 1.25
CA ALA A 180 20.86 9.70 -0.16
C ALA A 180 19.77 10.76 -0.37
N SER A 181 18.68 10.71 0.40
CA SER A 181 17.62 11.73 0.33
C SER A 181 18.12 13.13 0.72
N VAL A 182 19.05 13.24 1.68
CA VAL A 182 19.66 14.52 2.08
C VAL A 182 20.63 15.02 1.00
N ASP A 183 21.38 14.13 0.36
CA ASP A 183 22.26 14.49 -0.77
C ASP A 183 21.45 14.98 -1.98
N GLU A 184 20.30 14.37 -2.26
CA GLU A 184 19.35 14.84 -3.28
C GLU A 184 18.74 16.21 -2.96
N LEU A 185 18.47 16.46 -1.67
CA LEU A 185 18.03 17.78 -1.20
C LEU A 185 19.14 18.82 -1.42
N ASP A 186 20.38 18.51 -1.04
CA ASP A 186 21.50 19.44 -1.21
C ASP A 186 21.74 19.76 -2.69
N ALA A 187 21.74 18.74 -3.56
CA ALA A 187 21.86 18.92 -5.01
C ALA A 187 20.74 19.81 -5.58
N ALA A 188 19.51 19.70 -5.06
CA ALA A 188 18.43 20.57 -5.47
C ALA A 188 18.63 22.03 -5.02
N VAL A 189 19.23 22.25 -3.85
CA VAL A 189 19.58 23.58 -3.34
C VAL A 189 20.73 24.20 -4.12
N GLU A 190 21.71 23.40 -4.53
CA GLU A 190 22.78 23.82 -5.43
C GLU A 190 22.23 24.24 -6.80
N SER A 191 21.27 23.49 -7.36
CA SER A 191 20.60 23.83 -8.61
C SER A 191 19.86 25.18 -8.54
N LEU A 192 19.27 25.52 -7.39
CA LEU A 192 18.68 26.85 -7.17
C LEU A 192 19.72 27.99 -7.24
N ALA A 193 21.00 27.69 -7.00
CA ALA A 193 22.10 28.67 -7.07
C ALA A 193 22.57 28.91 -8.51
N ALA A 194 22.67 27.84 -9.29
CA ALA A 194 23.26 27.84 -10.63
C ALA A 194 22.36 28.52 -11.68
N ASP A 195 21.05 28.51 -11.47
CA ASP A 195 20.08 29.07 -12.42
C ASP A 195 20.00 30.61 -12.43
N GLY A 196 20.84 31.29 -11.66
CA GLY A 196 21.05 32.74 -11.77
C GLY A 196 21.54 33.19 -13.15
N GLU A 197 22.06 32.27 -14.00
CA GLU A 197 22.63 32.62 -15.30
C GLU A 197 22.06 31.83 -16.51
N ALA A 198 21.24 30.79 -16.32
CA ALA A 198 20.67 30.03 -17.45
C ALA A 198 19.27 29.41 -17.19
N ALA A 199 18.28 29.91 -17.93
CA ALA A 199 17.14 29.15 -18.49
C ALA A 199 16.01 28.60 -17.59
N GLY A 200 15.72 29.17 -16.42
CA GLY A 200 14.46 28.93 -15.68
C GLY A 200 13.58 30.19 -15.61
N SER A 201 12.25 30.05 -15.74
CA SER A 201 11.35 31.17 -15.39
C SER A 201 11.38 31.41 -13.87
N GLU A 202 11.24 32.65 -13.41
CA GLU A 202 11.16 33.00 -11.98
C GLU A 202 10.11 32.15 -11.23
N ARG A 203 9.01 31.80 -11.89
CA ARG A 203 7.97 30.89 -11.35
C ARG A 203 8.50 29.47 -11.10
N GLY A 204 9.38 28.97 -11.97
CA GLY A 204 10.02 27.67 -11.81
C GLY A 204 11.06 27.63 -10.69
N ALA A 205 11.73 28.75 -10.40
CA ALA A 205 12.62 28.87 -9.24
C ALA A 205 11.84 28.86 -7.92
N ALA A 206 10.76 29.64 -7.84
CA ALA A 206 9.90 29.70 -6.66
C ALA A 206 9.27 28.33 -6.31
N ALA A 207 8.79 27.59 -7.31
CA ALA A 207 8.21 26.26 -7.12
C ALA A 207 9.26 25.23 -6.66
N ARG A 208 10.47 25.27 -7.21
CA ARG A 208 11.58 24.38 -6.79
C ARG A 208 12.06 24.70 -5.38
N TRP A 209 12.12 25.98 -5.01
CA TRP A 209 12.40 26.39 -3.63
C TRP A 209 11.35 25.81 -2.67
N ALA A 210 10.06 26.01 -2.95
CA ALA A 210 8.98 25.46 -2.12
C ALA A 210 9.06 23.93 -2.01
N ALA A 211 9.35 23.23 -3.11
CA ALA A 211 9.53 21.77 -3.09
C ALA A 211 10.77 21.32 -2.30
N ALA A 212 11.87 22.08 -2.32
CA ALA A 212 13.04 21.82 -1.49
C ALA A 212 12.71 22.03 0.00
N THR A 213 11.93 23.06 0.34
CA THR A 213 11.45 23.30 1.71
C THR A 213 10.58 22.15 2.22
N VAL A 214 9.64 21.66 1.41
CA VAL A 214 8.82 20.48 1.76
C VAL A 214 9.68 19.24 1.99
N ARG A 215 10.61 18.94 1.06
CA ARG A 215 11.52 17.79 1.20
C ARG A 215 12.40 17.88 2.45
N HIS A 216 12.91 19.08 2.77
CA HIS A 216 13.66 19.31 4.00
C HIS A 216 12.84 18.96 5.25
N ARG A 217 11.55 19.33 5.29
CA ARG A 217 10.67 19.04 6.44
C ARG A 217 10.38 17.55 6.58
N VAL A 218 10.05 16.89 5.47
CA VAL A 218 9.84 15.43 5.45
C VAL A 218 11.10 14.69 5.89
N ALA A 219 12.28 15.11 5.42
CA ALA A 219 13.56 14.54 5.86
C ALA A 219 13.82 14.75 7.37
N SER A 220 13.33 15.86 7.94
CA SER A 220 13.41 16.09 9.40
C SER A 220 12.59 15.06 10.18
N LEU A 221 11.39 14.72 9.70
CA LEU A 221 10.57 13.66 10.30
C LEU A 221 11.24 12.30 10.17
N LEU A 222 11.81 11.97 8.99
CA LEU A 222 12.54 10.72 8.78
C LEU A 222 13.72 10.61 9.75
N ILE A 223 14.50 11.68 9.94
CA ILE A 223 15.59 11.73 10.92
C ILE A 223 15.06 11.46 12.34
N ALA A 224 13.95 12.08 12.74
CA ALA A 224 13.37 11.89 14.06
C ALA A 224 12.90 10.44 14.28
N ASP A 225 12.26 9.84 13.26
CA ASP A 225 11.75 8.48 13.26
C ASP A 225 12.89 7.45 13.43
N VAL A 226 13.92 7.55 12.57
CA VAL A 226 15.13 6.69 12.62
C VAL A 226 15.87 6.84 13.96
N ARG A 227 15.91 8.04 14.55
CA ARG A 227 16.51 8.26 15.89
C ARG A 227 15.70 7.55 16.99
N ALA A 228 14.37 7.59 16.91
CA ALA A 228 13.51 6.89 17.85
C ALA A 228 13.66 5.37 17.73
N GLU A 229 13.75 4.85 16.51
CA GLU A 229 14.02 3.43 16.25
C GLU A 229 15.38 3.01 16.82
N LEU A 230 16.45 3.77 16.55
CA LEU A 230 17.78 3.50 17.13
C LEU A 230 17.74 3.47 18.67
N ALA A 231 16.97 4.35 19.30
CA ALA A 231 16.81 4.36 20.75
C ALA A 231 16.06 3.11 21.27
N ALA A 232 15.03 2.67 20.54
CA ALA A 232 14.32 1.43 20.85
C ALA A 232 15.23 0.20 20.70
N LEU A 233 16.02 0.10 19.63
CA LEU A 233 16.95 -1.02 19.42
C LEU A 233 18.06 -1.07 20.47
N ARG A 234 18.55 0.08 20.94
CA ARG A 234 19.50 0.14 22.07
C ARG A 234 18.88 -0.37 23.37
N THR A 235 17.62 0.02 23.63
CA THR A 235 16.85 -0.48 24.78
C THR A 235 16.65 -1.99 24.68
N TRP A 236 16.36 -2.49 23.49
CA TRP A 236 16.22 -3.92 23.24
C TRP A 236 17.54 -4.67 23.52
N ALA A 237 18.66 -4.23 22.93
CA ALA A 237 19.96 -4.84 23.14
C ALA A 237 20.34 -4.89 24.63
N GLU A 238 20.03 -3.82 25.37
CA GLU A 238 20.23 -3.79 26.84
C GLU A 238 19.42 -4.88 27.56
N ARG A 239 18.15 -5.10 27.18
CA ARG A 239 17.30 -6.16 27.76
C ARG A 239 17.82 -7.56 27.47
N GLU A 240 18.37 -7.78 26.28
CA GLU A 240 18.93 -9.06 25.85
C GLU A 240 20.36 -9.30 26.35
N GLY A 241 21.03 -8.24 26.84
CA GLY A 241 22.44 -8.30 27.24
C GLY A 241 23.40 -8.28 26.04
N ASP A 242 22.92 -7.85 24.88
CA ASP A 242 23.66 -7.76 23.63
C ASP A 242 24.41 -6.42 23.48
N ALA A 243 25.34 -6.39 22.52
CA ALA A 243 26.05 -5.16 22.20
C ALA A 243 25.12 -4.16 21.48
N PRO A 244 25.08 -2.88 21.89
CA PRO A 244 24.23 -1.90 21.23
C PRO A 244 24.76 -1.53 19.83
N PRO A 245 23.88 -1.11 18.89
CA PRO A 245 24.27 -0.63 17.56
C PRO A 245 24.99 0.72 17.64
N SER A 246 26.28 0.68 17.95
CA SER A 246 27.09 1.87 18.23
C SER A 246 27.55 2.63 16.97
N GLY A 247 27.65 1.95 15.82
CA GLY A 247 28.08 2.55 14.56
C GLY A 247 27.05 3.48 13.89
N ILE A 248 25.76 3.26 14.16
CA ILE A 248 24.65 3.96 13.49
C ILE A 248 24.50 5.40 14.00
N GLY A 249 24.64 5.61 15.31
CA GLY A 249 24.45 6.93 15.93
C GLY A 249 25.30 8.04 15.31
N PRO A 250 26.64 7.87 15.20
CA PRO A 250 27.50 8.85 14.57
C PRO A 250 27.14 9.17 13.10
N ARG A 251 26.76 8.15 12.31
CA ARG A 251 26.32 8.34 10.92
C ARG A 251 25.05 9.17 10.85
N LEU A 252 24.09 8.89 11.72
CA LEU A 252 22.83 9.63 11.79
C LEU A 252 23.03 11.09 12.23
N ASP A 253 23.98 11.35 13.14
CA ASP A 253 24.35 12.72 13.51
C ASP A 253 25.02 13.46 12.35
N GLU A 254 25.83 12.79 11.52
CA GLU A 254 26.40 13.38 10.30
C GLU A 254 25.32 13.70 9.25
N VAL A 255 24.39 12.78 9.01
CA VAL A 255 23.24 12.99 8.12
C VAL A 255 22.40 14.18 8.60
N ARG A 256 22.13 14.27 9.90
CA ARG A 256 21.42 15.41 10.49
C ARG A 256 22.17 16.73 10.30
N ALA A 257 23.48 16.75 10.52
CA ALA A 257 24.27 17.97 10.31
C ALA A 257 24.24 18.46 8.84
N ARG A 258 24.27 17.52 7.88
CA ARG A 258 24.10 17.82 6.45
C ARG A 258 22.69 18.36 6.16
N HIS A 259 21.66 17.74 6.72
CA HIS A 259 20.27 18.18 6.60
C HIS A 259 20.06 19.61 7.14
N GLU A 260 20.56 19.91 8.34
CA GLU A 260 20.50 21.24 8.94
C GLU A 260 21.21 22.28 8.05
N THR A 261 22.39 21.95 7.54
CA THR A 261 23.14 22.79 6.60
C THR A 261 22.35 23.04 5.31
N ALA A 262 21.71 22.02 4.75
CA ALA A 262 20.87 22.17 3.56
C ALA A 262 19.66 23.08 3.86
N GLY A 263 19.05 22.95 5.04
CA GLY A 263 17.97 23.82 5.50
C GLY A 263 18.37 25.30 5.57
N GLU A 264 19.52 25.60 6.15
CA GLU A 264 20.08 26.96 6.18
C GLU A 264 20.26 27.52 4.77
N ARG A 265 20.75 26.70 3.84
CA ARG A 265 20.92 27.09 2.43
C ARG A 265 19.57 27.30 1.73
N VAL A 266 18.56 26.47 1.97
CA VAL A 266 17.18 26.67 1.46
C VAL A 266 16.63 28.02 1.95
N ALA A 267 16.77 28.30 3.24
CA ALA A 267 16.27 29.53 3.86
C ALA A 267 16.99 30.77 3.32
N ALA A 268 18.32 30.71 3.15
CA ALA A 268 19.12 31.81 2.61
C ALA A 268 18.77 32.17 1.15
N ARG A 269 18.10 31.27 0.42
CA ARG A 269 17.66 31.48 -0.97
C ARG A 269 16.22 31.98 -1.08
N ALA A 270 15.52 32.12 0.04
CA ALA A 270 14.14 32.56 0.03
C ALA A 270 14.04 34.03 -0.42
N GLU A 271 13.46 34.26 -1.60
CA GLU A 271 13.11 35.60 -2.05
C GLU A 271 11.80 36.07 -1.40
N PRO A 272 11.62 37.38 -1.12
CA PRO A 272 10.39 37.91 -0.51
C PRO A 272 9.14 37.57 -1.30
N GLU A 273 9.22 37.56 -2.64
CA GLU A 273 8.08 37.23 -3.52
C GLU A 273 7.70 35.75 -3.45
N TRP A 274 8.67 34.85 -3.27
CA TRP A 274 8.42 33.42 -3.11
C TRP A 274 7.79 33.15 -1.75
N THR A 275 8.29 33.82 -0.72
CA THR A 275 7.75 33.76 0.65
C THR A 275 6.32 34.30 0.68
N ALA A 276 6.03 35.42 0.01
CA ALA A 276 4.67 35.94 -0.09
C ALA A 276 3.72 34.99 -0.83
N ARG A 277 4.22 34.22 -1.80
CA ARG A 277 3.42 33.29 -2.60
C ARG A 277 3.14 31.96 -1.88
N PHE A 278 4.13 31.41 -1.19
CA PHE A 278 4.05 30.05 -0.64
C PHE A 278 4.15 29.99 0.89
N GLY A 279 4.56 31.07 1.56
CA GLY A 279 4.87 31.11 2.99
C GLY A 279 3.73 30.63 3.87
N ASP A 280 2.50 31.14 3.67
CA ASP A 280 1.34 30.74 4.47
C ASP A 280 1.05 29.24 4.34
N ARG A 281 1.15 28.70 3.12
CA ARG A 281 0.94 27.26 2.87
C ARG A 281 2.04 26.41 3.49
N LEU A 282 3.28 26.87 3.38
CA LEU A 282 4.43 26.20 3.95
C LEU A 282 4.38 26.25 5.49
N ALA A 283 3.88 27.32 6.10
CA ALA A 283 3.69 27.43 7.54
C ALA A 283 2.55 26.53 8.04
N ALA A 284 1.45 26.42 7.30
CA ALA A 284 0.37 25.48 7.63
C ALA A 284 0.83 24.01 7.57
N LEU A 285 1.66 23.67 6.57
CA LEU A 285 2.29 22.36 6.51
C LEU A 285 3.24 22.14 7.70
N ASP A 286 4.03 23.14 8.10
CA ASP A 286 4.91 23.03 9.28
C ASP A 286 4.10 22.71 10.54
N GLU A 287 3.03 23.47 10.79
CA GLU A 287 2.18 23.26 11.97
C GLU A 287 1.57 21.85 11.99
N ALA A 288 1.16 21.32 10.83
CA ALA A 288 0.64 19.97 10.72
C ALA A 288 1.72 18.91 10.98
N LEU A 289 2.90 19.05 10.37
CA LEU A 289 4.01 18.09 10.52
C LEU A 289 4.64 18.14 11.92
N ASP A 290 4.72 19.32 12.57
CA ASP A 290 5.28 19.50 13.92
C ASP A 290 4.47 18.77 15.00
N SER A 291 3.20 18.44 14.71
CA SER A 291 2.34 17.66 15.61
C SER A 291 2.60 16.14 15.55
N MET A 292 3.40 15.68 14.59
CA MET A 292 3.67 14.26 14.38
C MET A 292 4.89 13.81 15.17
N GLU A 293 4.69 12.86 16.07
CA GLU A 293 5.75 12.24 16.87
C GLU A 293 6.08 10.84 16.32
N PRO A 294 7.34 10.37 16.44
CA PRO A 294 7.68 8.97 16.14
C PRO A 294 6.87 7.97 16.99
N PRO A 295 6.40 6.84 16.43
CA PRO A 295 6.56 6.43 15.03
C PRO A 295 5.69 7.28 14.10
N VAL A 296 6.29 7.81 13.03
CA VAL A 296 5.63 8.80 12.16
C VAL A 296 4.55 8.12 11.30
N PRO A 297 3.31 8.64 11.23
CA PRO A 297 2.25 8.10 10.37
C PRO A 297 2.48 8.48 8.90
N TRP A 298 3.35 7.77 8.19
CA TRP A 298 3.79 8.12 6.83
C TRP A 298 2.66 8.29 5.81
N ALA A 299 1.58 7.50 5.91
CA ALA A 299 0.41 7.67 5.04
C ALA A 299 -0.28 9.04 5.24
N GLU A 300 -0.30 9.55 6.46
CA GLU A 300 -0.83 10.89 6.77
C GLU A 300 0.13 11.98 6.31
N VAL A 301 1.44 11.78 6.47
CA VAL A 301 2.47 12.69 5.92
C VAL A 301 2.32 12.82 4.41
N GLU A 302 2.17 11.70 3.69
CA GLU A 302 1.96 11.71 2.23
C GLU A 302 0.68 12.46 1.84
N ALA A 303 -0.41 12.21 2.55
CA ALA A 303 -1.68 12.90 2.32
C ALA A 303 -1.56 14.41 2.54
N LEU A 304 -0.90 14.85 3.61
CA LEU A 304 -0.62 16.25 3.88
C LEU A 304 0.30 16.86 2.82
N VAL A 305 1.40 16.19 2.47
CA VAL A 305 2.33 16.69 1.44
C VAL A 305 1.61 16.86 0.10
N GLU A 306 0.71 15.95 -0.28
CA GLU A 306 -0.10 16.09 -1.49
C GLU A 306 -1.11 17.24 -1.37
N GLU A 307 -1.82 17.34 -0.25
CA GLU A 307 -2.75 18.44 0.03
C GLU A 307 -2.05 19.81 -0.04
N TYR A 308 -0.81 19.89 0.45
CA TYR A 308 0.00 21.10 0.49
C TYR A 308 0.97 21.23 -0.70
N ARG A 309 0.89 20.35 -1.72
CA ARG A 309 1.74 20.43 -2.92
C ARG A 309 1.46 21.69 -3.75
N PRO A 310 2.46 22.54 -4.03
CA PRO A 310 2.31 23.73 -4.90
C PRO A 310 1.62 23.40 -6.23
N ALA A 311 0.53 24.10 -6.55
CA ALA A 311 -0.02 24.04 -7.90
C ALA A 311 1.00 24.68 -8.85
N ILE A 312 1.63 23.86 -9.69
CA ILE A 312 2.46 24.34 -10.78
C ILE A 312 1.49 24.70 -11.91
N ASP A 313 0.89 25.89 -11.82
CA ASP A 313 0.18 26.46 -12.96
C ASP A 313 1.21 26.70 -14.08
N GLY A 314 1.04 25.97 -15.18
CA GLY A 314 1.84 26.11 -16.41
C GLY A 314 1.71 27.47 -17.09
#